data_AF-A0A967H3Q0-F1
#
_entry.id   AF-A0A967H3Q0-F1
#
_cell.length_a   1.000
_cell.length_b   1.000
_cell.length_c   1.000
_cell.angle_alpha   90.00
_cell.angle_beta   90.00
_cell.angle_gamma   90.00
#
_symmetry.space_group_name_H-M   'P 1'
#
loop_
_entity.id
_entity.type
_entity.pdbx_description
1 polymer ?
#
loop_
_entity_poly.entity_id
_entity_poly.type
_entity_poly.pdbx_seq_one_letter_code
_entity_poly.pdbx_strand_id
1 'polypeptide(L)'
;GVFTQIRNLLTQVPEARARGYKAGRFSFNIKGGRCEACGGQGTLKIEMHFLPDVYVTCDVCGGLRFNRDTLEITYKGKNIAQTLDMTINEAHRFFGN
;
A
#
# COMPACT_ATOMS: atom_id res chain seq x y z
N GLY A 1 15.46 1.87 -3.88
CA GLY A 1 15.13 2.22 -2.49
C GLY A 1 14.49 1.04 -1.78
N VAL A 2 14.42 1.09 -0.44
CA VAL A 2 13.95 -0.01 0.43
C VAL A 2 12.54 -0.50 0.07
N PHE A 3 11.63 0.39 -0.30
CA PHE A 3 10.27 0.01 -0.72
C PHE A 3 10.24 -0.96 -1.91
N THR A 4 11.23 -0.92 -2.82
CA THR A 4 11.33 -1.89 -3.91
C THR A 4 11.58 -3.31 -3.38
N GLN A 5 12.38 -3.46 -2.33
CA GLN A 5 12.66 -4.78 -1.74
C GLN A 5 11.39 -5.35 -1.11
N ILE A 6 10.61 -4.53 -0.38
CA ILE A 6 9.33 -4.94 0.19
C ILE A 6 8.35 -5.40 -0.90
N ARG A 7 8.21 -4.63 -1.98
CA ARG A 7 7.33 -5.01 -3.09
C ARG A 7 7.77 -6.33 -3.73
N ASN A 8 9.07 -6.51 -3.94
CA ASN A 8 9.61 -7.76 -4.49
C ASN A 8 9.37 -8.94 -3.55
N LEU A 9 9.50 -8.77 -2.24
CA LEU A 9 9.22 -9.81 -1.25
C LEU A 9 7.78 -10.32 -1.35
N LEU A 10 6.80 -9.41 -1.45
CA LEU A 10 5.39 -9.77 -1.59
C LEU A 10 5.10 -10.51 -2.90
N THR A 11 5.86 -10.30 -3.97
CA THR A 11 5.72 -11.10 -5.20
C THR A 11 6.16 -12.55 -5.02
N GLN A 12 6.94 -12.86 -3.97
CA GLN A 12 7.40 -14.21 -3.70
C GLN A 12 6.39 -15.03 -2.88
N VAL A 13 5.36 -14.38 -2.33
CA VAL A 13 4.27 -15.06 -1.61
C VAL A 13 3.52 -16.00 -2.57
N PRO A 14 3.23 -17.26 -2.19
CA PRO A 14 2.59 -18.23 -3.08
C PRO A 14 1.31 -17.73 -3.75
N GLU A 15 0.45 -17.05 -3.00
CA GLU A 15 -0.82 -16.48 -3.47
C GLU A 15 -0.58 -15.36 -4.50
N ALA A 16 0.45 -14.54 -4.31
CA ALA A 16 0.82 -13.50 -5.26
C ALA A 16 1.37 -14.10 -6.55
N ARG A 17 2.22 -15.13 -6.44
CA ARG A 17 2.75 -15.87 -7.60
C ARG A 17 1.63 -16.54 -8.39
N ALA A 18 0.71 -17.22 -7.71
CA ALA A 18 -0.43 -17.89 -8.33
C ALA A 18 -1.35 -16.92 -9.10
N ARG A 19 -1.54 -15.70 -8.58
CA ARG A 19 -2.30 -14.63 -9.25
C ARG A 19 -1.49 -13.85 -10.30
N GLY A 20 -0.22 -14.20 -10.52
CA GLY A 20 0.67 -13.51 -11.46
C GLY A 20 1.03 -12.07 -11.06
N TYR A 21 0.93 -11.73 -9.76
CA TYR A 21 1.21 -10.38 -9.28
C TYR A 21 2.70 -10.07 -9.31
N LYS A 22 3.04 -8.97 -9.99
CA LYS A 22 4.39 -8.42 -10.07
C LYS A 22 4.56 -7.27 -9.07
N ALA A 23 5.79 -6.80 -8.88
CA ALA A 23 6.12 -5.72 -7.94
C ALA A 23 5.36 -4.42 -8.21
N GLY A 24 4.86 -4.24 -9.44
CA GLY A 24 3.98 -3.16 -9.82
C GLY A 24 2.62 -3.18 -9.11
N ARG A 25 2.06 -4.36 -8.83
CA ARG A 25 0.79 -4.50 -8.09
C ARG A 25 0.88 -3.90 -6.69
N PHE A 26 2.02 -4.06 -6.02
CA PHE A 26 2.26 -3.54 -4.67
C PHE A 26 2.78 -2.09 -4.65
N SER A 27 2.66 -1.35 -5.74
CA SER A 27 3.05 0.05 -5.82
C SER A 27 1.81 0.94 -5.81
N PHE A 28 1.73 1.87 -4.87
CA PHE A 28 0.64 2.86 -4.84
C PHE A 28 0.82 3.95 -5.92
N ASN A 29 2.00 4.07 -6.54
CA ASN A 29 2.29 5.11 -7.53
C ASN A 29 1.83 4.76 -8.95
N ILE A 30 1.49 3.50 -9.23
CA ILE A 30 1.07 3.06 -10.57
C ILE A 30 -0.25 2.30 -10.51
N LYS A 31 -0.97 2.31 -11.62
CA LYS A 31 -2.24 1.58 -11.75
C LYS A 31 -2.04 0.09 -11.58
N GLY A 32 -3.08 -0.58 -11.10
CA GLY A 32 -3.16 -2.04 -11.01
C GLY A 32 -3.53 -2.52 -9.62
N GLY A 33 -2.78 -2.16 -8.58
CA GLY A 33 -3.09 -2.57 -7.19
C GLY A 33 -3.36 -1.42 -6.22
N ARG A 34 -3.11 -0.17 -6.64
CA ARG A 34 -3.49 1.01 -5.85
C ARG A 34 -5.00 1.18 -5.78
N CYS A 35 -5.46 1.96 -4.81
CA CYS A 35 -6.82 2.47 -4.81
C CYS A 35 -6.97 3.51 -5.93
N GLU A 36 -7.82 3.25 -6.93
CA GLU A 36 -8.01 4.18 -8.04
C GLU A 36 -8.81 5.43 -7.63
N ALA A 37 -9.66 5.35 -6.60
CA ALA A 37 -10.45 6.50 -6.12
C ALA A 37 -9.56 7.66 -5.65
N CYS A 38 -8.48 7.36 -4.92
CA CYS A 38 -7.49 8.36 -4.47
C CYS A 38 -6.19 8.33 -5.27
N GLY A 39 -6.13 7.60 -6.39
CA GLY A 39 -4.90 7.43 -7.17
C GLY A 39 -3.70 6.89 -6.37
N GLY A 40 -3.93 6.15 -5.28
CA GLY A 40 -2.90 5.65 -4.36
C GLY A 40 -2.36 6.66 -3.34
N GLN A 41 -2.96 7.86 -3.20
CA GLN A 41 -2.54 8.82 -2.17
C GLN A 41 -2.99 8.42 -0.76
N GLY A 42 -4.16 7.77 -0.62
CA GLY A 42 -4.79 7.48 0.67
C GLY A 42 -5.64 8.64 1.20
N THR A 43 -5.45 9.83 0.65
CA THR A 43 -6.24 11.04 0.92
C THR A 43 -6.77 11.62 -0.38
N LEU A 44 -7.78 12.46 -0.26
CA LEU A 44 -8.32 13.30 -1.33
C LEU A 44 -8.07 14.76 -0.93
N LYS A 45 -7.57 15.55 -1.88
CA LYS A 45 -7.36 16.98 -1.72
C LYS A 45 -8.66 17.70 -2.10
N ILE A 46 -9.22 18.48 -1.18
CA ILE A 46 -10.38 19.32 -1.44
C ILE A 46 -9.89 20.76 -1.57
N GLU A 47 -10.01 21.31 -2.77
CA GLU A 47 -9.63 22.69 -3.05
C GLU A 47 -10.73 23.64 -2.59
N MET A 48 -10.33 24.65 -1.82
CA MET A 48 -11.23 25.63 -1.24
C MET A 48 -10.84 27.01 -1.74
N HIS A 49 -11.79 27.78 -2.27
CA HIS A 49 -11.50 29.06 -2.92
C HIS A 49 -10.81 30.11 -2.01
N PHE A 50 -11.00 30.01 -0.70
CA PHE A 50 -10.57 31.05 0.26
C PHE A 50 -9.82 30.48 1.48
N LEU A 51 -9.68 29.16 1.58
CA LEU A 51 -9.03 28.49 2.69
C LEU A 51 -7.91 27.60 2.14
N PRO A 52 -6.90 27.26 2.97
CA PRO A 52 -5.93 26.26 2.60
C PRO A 52 -6.60 24.95 2.21
N ASP A 53 -6.04 24.28 1.21
CA ASP A 53 -6.52 22.99 0.78
C ASP A 53 -6.52 21.99 1.93
N VAL A 54 -7.60 21.21 2.02
CA VAL A 54 -7.78 20.23 3.09
C VAL A 54 -7.61 18.84 2.51
N TYR A 55 -6.92 17.97 3.26
CA TYR A 55 -6.79 16.56 2.91
C TYR A 55 -7.74 15.74 3.76
N VAL A 56 -8.67 15.05 3.10
CA VAL A 56 -9.57 14.10 3.76
C VAL A 56 -9.12 12.68 3.48
N THR A 57 -9.26 11.79 4.46
CA THR A 57 -9.00 10.36 4.25
C THR A 57 -9.92 9.82 3.15
N CYS A 58 -9.36 9.03 2.24
CA CYS A 58 -10.16 8.37 1.21
C CYS A 58 -11.12 7.37 1.87
N ASP A 59 -12.41 7.56 1.63
CA ASP A 59 -13.52 6.71 2.09
C ASP A 59 -13.47 5.29 1.50
N VAL A 60 -13.02 5.14 0.25
CA VAL A 60 -12.97 3.84 -0.43
C VAL A 60 -11.91 2.91 0.15
N CYS A 61 -10.71 3.42 0.47
CA CYS A 61 -9.62 2.59 1.00
C CYS A 61 -9.32 2.82 2.48
N GLY A 62 -10.02 3.75 3.14
CA GLY A 62 -9.76 4.11 4.53
C GLY A 62 -8.32 4.59 4.79
N GLY A 63 -7.68 5.21 3.79
CA GLY A 63 -6.28 5.62 3.88
C GLY A 63 -5.23 4.55 3.52
N LEU A 64 -5.64 3.30 3.26
CA LEU A 64 -4.72 2.19 3.02
C LEU A 64 -4.01 2.22 1.66
N ARG A 65 -4.41 3.11 0.73
CA ARG A 65 -3.77 3.37 -0.58
C ARG A 65 -3.87 2.25 -1.62
N PHE A 66 -4.31 1.05 -1.24
CA PHE A 66 -4.42 -0.13 -2.10
C PHE A 66 -5.85 -0.63 -2.24
N ASN A 67 -6.12 -1.42 -3.28
CA ASN A 67 -7.39 -2.12 -3.43
C ASN A 67 -7.43 -3.42 -2.60
N ARG A 68 -8.64 -3.95 -2.38
CA ARG A 68 -8.87 -5.12 -1.53
C ARG A 68 -8.01 -6.33 -1.94
N ASP A 69 -8.02 -6.68 -3.23
CA ASP A 69 -7.26 -7.83 -3.76
C ASP A 69 -5.75 -7.75 -3.48
N THR A 70 -5.20 -6.53 -3.43
CA THR A 70 -3.78 -6.31 -3.13
C THR A 70 -3.50 -6.44 -1.63
N LEU A 71 -4.47 -6.07 -0.79
CA LEU A 71 -4.41 -6.20 0.67
C LEU A 71 -4.63 -7.63 1.17
N GLU A 72 -5.17 -8.52 0.34
CA GLU A 72 -5.29 -9.96 0.65
C GLU A 72 -3.93 -10.67 0.67
N ILE A 73 -2.93 -10.16 -0.05
CA ILE A 73 -1.60 -10.75 -0.06
C ILE A 73 -0.87 -10.35 1.23
N THR A 74 -0.51 -11.36 2.03
CA THR A 74 0.21 -11.16 3.28
C THR A 74 1.55 -11.87 3.27
N TYR A 75 2.56 -11.25 3.88
CA TYR A 75 3.83 -11.87 4.22
C TYR A 75 3.93 -11.90 5.75
N LYS A 76 4.24 -13.06 6.34
CA LYS A 76 4.24 -13.26 7.81
C LYS A 76 2.98 -12.65 8.50
N GLY A 77 1.81 -12.80 7.88
CA GLY A 77 0.53 -12.31 8.41
C GLY A 77 0.28 -10.80 8.29
N LYS A 78 1.15 -10.04 7.60
CA LYS A 78 0.96 -8.60 7.34
C LYS A 78 0.88 -8.32 5.85
N ASN A 79 -0.07 -7.50 5.43
CA ASN A 79 -0.16 -7.04 4.04
C ASN A 79 0.74 -5.81 3.79
N ILE A 80 0.75 -5.32 2.55
CA ILE A 80 1.60 -4.19 2.16
C ILE A 80 1.27 -2.89 2.91
N ALA A 81 -0.01 -2.59 3.17
CA ALA A 81 -0.39 -1.38 3.88
C ALA A 81 0.06 -1.45 5.35
N GLN A 82 -0.18 -2.59 6.00
CA GLN A 82 0.28 -2.82 7.38
C GLN A 82 1.81 -2.83 7.48
N THR A 83 2.51 -3.30 6.45
CA THR A 83 3.97 -3.28 6.41
C THR A 83 4.50 -1.84 6.33
N LEU A 84 3.83 -0.96 5.60
CA LEU A 84 4.19 0.45 5.48
C LEU A 84 3.80 1.29 6.69
N ASP A 85 2.83 0.83 7.48
CA ASP A 85 2.37 1.49 8.71
C ASP A 85 3.25 1.19 9.92
N MET A 86 4.15 0.19 9.81
CA MET A 86 5.08 -0.15 10.89
C MET A 86 6.08 0.98 11.15
N THR A 87 6.35 1.21 12.43
CA THR A 87 7.53 1.97 12.86
C THR A 87 8.81 1.22 12.46
N ILE A 88 9.93 1.95 12.38
CA ILE A 88 11.23 1.35 12.03
C ILE A 88 11.61 0.22 13.01
N ASN A 89 11.31 0.38 14.31
CA ASN A 89 11.61 -0.65 15.32
C ASN A 89 10.74 -1.91 15.15
N GLU A 90 9.47 -1.77 14.76
CA GLU A 90 8.61 -2.90 14.44
C GLU A 90 9.07 -3.59 13.16
N ALA A 91 9.38 -2.84 12.12
CA ALA A 91 9.93 -3.37 10.88
C ALA A 91 11.25 -4.12 11.13
N HIS A 92 12.15 -3.58 11.97
CA HIS A 92 13.39 -4.25 12.37
C HIS A 92 13.12 -5.61 13.02
N ARG A 93 12.15 -5.70 13.93
CA ARG A 93 11.77 -6.98 14.55
C ARG A 93 11.05 -7.92 13.57
N PHE A 94 10.24 -7.39 12.67
CA PHE A 94 9.46 -8.17 11.71
C PHE A 94 10.32 -8.79 10.60
N PHE A 95 11.31 -8.04 10.13
CA PHE A 95 12.28 -8.47 9.11
C PHE A 95 13.58 -9.04 9.70
N GLY A 96 13.85 -8.82 10.98
CA GLY A 96 14.87 -9.53 11.74
C GLY A 96 14.52 -11.02 11.86
N ASN A 97 15.56 -11.85 11.87
CA ASN A 97 15.45 -13.31 11.94
C ASN A 97 14.70 -13.78 13.18
#